data_AF-A0A6B3FC73-F1
#
_entry.id   AF-A0A6B3FC73-F1
#
_cell.length_a   1.000
_cell.length_b   1.000
_cell.length_c   1.000
_cell.angle_alpha   90.00
_cell.angle_beta   90.00
_cell.angle_gamma   90.00
#
_symmetry.space_group_name_H-M   'P 1'
#
loop_
_entity.id
_entity.type
_entity.pdbx_description
1 polymer ?
#
loop_
_entity_poly.entity_id
_entity_poly.type
_entity_poly.pdbx_seq_one_letter_code
_entity_poly.pdbx_strand_id
1 'polypeptide(L)'
;SELQSPSLDTIEKTEPKEMSRPLSAENAQKLQSMMETVVDEGTGTNAKIPGVTVGGKTGTAQHGIDNAKLPYAWFVSYAKTDQGAPVAVAVV
;
A
#
# COMPACT_ATOMS: atom_id res chain seq x y z
N SER A 1 -6.02 -13.02 -12.10
CA SER A 1 -5.31 -14.06 -12.88
C SER A 1 -6.32 -14.91 -13.60
N GLU A 2 -5.91 -15.52 -14.71
CA GLU A 2 -6.75 -16.39 -15.52
C GLU A 2 -5.93 -17.63 -15.89
N LEU A 3 -6.54 -18.81 -15.78
CA LEU A 3 -5.99 -20.07 -16.27
C LEU A 3 -6.57 -20.30 -17.66
N GLN A 4 -5.71 -20.42 -18.66
CA GLN A 4 -6.10 -20.62 -20.06
C GLN A 4 -5.56 -21.95 -20.58
N SER A 5 -6.30 -22.56 -21.51
CA SER A 5 -5.85 -23.71 -22.28
C SER A 5 -4.78 -23.33 -23.32
N PRO A 6 -4.11 -24.29 -23.98
CA PRO A 6 -3.26 -23.99 -25.14
C PRO A 6 -4.01 -23.35 -26.32
N SER A 7 -5.34 -23.52 -26.38
CA SER A 7 -6.22 -22.86 -27.36
C SER A 7 -6.64 -21.44 -26.95
N LEU A 8 -6.15 -20.92 -25.82
CA LEU A 8 -6.51 -19.62 -25.21
C LEU A 8 -7.94 -19.55 -24.67
N ASP A 9 -8.60 -20.69 -24.50
CA ASP A 9 -9.90 -20.75 -23.85
C ASP A 9 -9.72 -20.57 -22.34
N THR A 10 -10.51 -19.68 -21.73
CA THR A 10 -10.53 -19.48 -20.28
C THR A 10 -11.08 -20.73 -19.60
N ILE A 11 -10.25 -21.34 -18.75
CA ILE A 11 -10.64 -22.47 -17.89
C ILE A 11 -11.12 -21.94 -16.54
N GLU A 12 -10.42 -20.95 -15.98
CA GLU A 12 -10.76 -20.37 -14.67
C GLU A 12 -10.33 -18.92 -14.62
N LYS A 13 -11.14 -18.07 -13.98
CA LYS A 13 -10.81 -16.66 -13.73
C LYS A 13 -10.89 -16.37 -12.24
N THR A 14 -9.81 -15.81 -11.69
CA THR A 14 -9.78 -15.41 -10.29
C THR A 14 -10.61 -14.15 -10.08
N GLU A 15 -11.64 -14.25 -9.26
CA GLU A 15 -12.49 -13.12 -8.87
C GLU A 15 -12.11 -12.57 -7.48
N PRO A 16 -12.23 -11.25 -7.25
CA PRO A 16 -12.01 -10.67 -5.94
C PRO A 16 -13.00 -11.21 -4.91
N LYS A 17 -12.49 -11.58 -3.72
CA LYS A 17 -13.30 -11.99 -2.58
C LYS A 17 -12.87 -11.23 -1.33
N GLU A 18 -13.82 -10.61 -0.64
CA GLU A 18 -13.55 -9.96 0.65
C GLU A 18 -13.18 -11.02 1.69
N MET A 19 -11.99 -10.91 2.27
CA MET A 19 -11.52 -11.81 3.34
C MET A 19 -12.13 -11.42 4.69
N SER A 20 -12.05 -10.14 5.05
CA SER A 20 -12.59 -9.59 6.30
C SER A 20 -12.70 -8.07 6.23
N ARG A 21 -13.39 -7.47 7.22
CA ARG A 21 -13.52 -6.02 7.39
C ARG A 21 -12.98 -5.58 8.74
N PRO A 22 -11.65 -5.34 8.85
CA PRO A 22 -11.00 -5.10 10.14
C PRO A 22 -11.30 -3.71 10.75
N LEU A 23 -11.80 -2.77 9.95
CA LEU A 23 -12.14 -1.41 10.38
C LEU A 23 -13.53 -1.01 9.88
N SER A 24 -14.20 -0.12 10.63
CA SER A 24 -15.34 0.61 10.09
C SER A 24 -14.89 1.55 8.95
N ALA A 25 -15.81 1.89 8.06
CA ALA A 25 -15.52 2.84 6.98
C ALA A 25 -15.02 4.19 7.52
N GLU A 26 -15.61 4.68 8.61
CA GLU A 26 -15.20 5.91 9.28
C GLU A 26 -13.74 5.84 9.78
N ASN A 27 -13.36 4.77 10.48
CA ASN A 27 -12.01 4.61 10.98
C ASN A 27 -10.98 4.41 9.85
N ALA A 28 -11.38 3.72 8.77
CA ALA A 28 -10.54 3.58 7.59
C ALA A 28 -10.27 4.95 6.92
N GLN A 29 -11.26 5.83 6.84
CA GLN A 29 -11.08 7.18 6.29
C GLN A 29 -10.18 8.06 7.17
N LYS A 30 -10.34 7.98 8.49
CA LYS A 30 -9.43 8.67 9.42
C LYS A 30 -7.98 8.18 9.26
N LEU A 31 -7.79 6.87 9.16
CA LEU A 31 -6.47 6.29 8.92
C LEU A 31 -5.90 6.74 7.57
N GLN A 32 -6.72 6.76 6.52
CA GLN A 32 -6.34 7.24 5.21
C GLN A 32 -5.82 8.69 5.27
N SER A 33 -6.55 9.57 5.94
CA SER A 33 -6.16 10.97 6.12
C SER A 33 -4.84 11.10 6.91
N MET A 34 -4.66 10.35 8.00
CA MET A 34 -3.40 10.34 8.75
C MET A 34 -2.21 9.86 7.89
N MET A 35 -2.43 8.89 7.00
CA MET A 35 -1.40 8.40 6.08
C MET A 35 -1.06 9.43 4.99
N GLU A 36 -2.05 10.20 4.50
CA GLU A 36 -1.82 11.33 3.59
C GLU A 36 -0.98 12.40 4.31
N THR A 37 -1.28 12.75 5.57
CA THR A 37 -0.49 13.68 6.38
C THR A 37 0.98 13.27 6.51
N VAL A 38 1.28 11.98 6.69
CA VAL A 38 2.68 11.50 6.77
C VAL A 38 3.45 11.78 5.48
N VAL A 39 2.78 11.69 4.33
CA VAL A 39 3.39 12.00 3.03
C VAL A 39 3.40 13.51 2.80
N ASP A 40 2.41 14.25 3.29
CA ASP A 40 2.33 15.70 3.08
C ASP A 40 3.33 16.50 3.92
N GLU A 41 3.51 16.11 5.18
CA GLU A 41 4.28 16.92 6.14
C GLU A 41 5.15 16.08 7.09
N GLY A 42 5.11 14.75 6.96
CA GLY A 42 5.78 13.83 7.87
C GLY A 42 7.05 13.19 7.32
N THR A 43 7.30 11.97 7.78
CA THR A 43 8.50 11.18 7.44
C THR A 43 8.46 10.60 6.02
N GLY A 44 7.31 10.68 5.33
CA GLY A 44 7.09 10.09 4.01
C GLY A 44 7.15 11.08 2.86
N THR A 45 7.62 12.31 3.06
CA THR A 45 7.55 13.41 2.07
C THR A 45 8.18 13.11 0.72
N ASN A 46 9.17 12.23 0.67
CA ASN A 46 9.80 11.80 -0.58
C ASN A 46 8.87 10.96 -1.47
N ALA A 47 7.74 10.48 -0.95
CA ALA A 47 6.75 9.71 -1.70
C ALA A 47 5.70 10.58 -2.41
N LYS A 48 5.77 11.92 -2.29
CA LYS A 48 4.85 12.83 -2.99
C LYS A 48 5.00 12.70 -4.51
N ILE A 49 3.86 12.62 -5.19
CA ILE A 49 3.79 12.58 -6.65
C ILE A 49 2.86 13.72 -7.12
N PRO A 50 3.31 14.65 -7.98
CA PRO A 50 2.46 15.71 -8.49
C PRO A 50 1.20 15.17 -9.17
N GLY A 51 0.03 15.70 -8.79
CA GLY A 51 -1.26 15.31 -9.36
C GLY A 51 -1.82 13.97 -8.85
N VAL A 52 -1.20 13.36 -7.83
CA VAL A 52 -1.64 12.08 -7.25
C VAL A 52 -1.74 12.21 -5.73
N THR A 53 -2.85 11.75 -5.16
CA THR A 53 -2.95 11.64 -3.70
C THR A 53 -2.24 10.37 -3.27
N VAL A 54 -1.21 10.53 -2.43
CA VAL A 54 -0.43 9.42 -1.89
C VAL A 54 -0.59 9.42 -0.37
N GLY A 55 -1.05 8.30 0.17
CA GLY A 55 -1.03 8.05 1.61
C GLY A 55 -0.04 6.94 1.92
N GLY A 56 0.78 7.10 2.95
CA GLY A 56 1.73 6.07 3.33
C GLY A 56 2.23 6.19 4.76
N LYS A 57 2.94 5.16 5.21
CA LYS A 57 3.63 5.18 6.50
C LYS A 57 5.00 4.54 6.37
N THR A 58 6.02 5.26 6.83
CA THR A 58 7.38 4.73 6.96
C THR A 58 7.53 3.90 8.23
N GLY A 59 8.40 2.90 8.19
CA GLY A 59 8.83 2.10 9.33
C GLY A 59 10.35 1.93 9.32
N THR A 60 10.93 1.81 10.52
CA THR A 60 12.33 1.43 10.70
C THR A 60 12.36 0.35 11.77
N ALA A 61 13.04 -0.76 11.48
CA ALA A 61 13.18 -1.86 12.42
C ALA A 61 14.67 -2.11 12.70
N GLN A 62 15.00 -2.33 13.97
CA GLN A 62 16.37 -2.62 14.39
C GLN A 62 16.90 -3.90 13.73
N HIS A 63 18.20 -3.93 13.48
CA HIS A 63 18.85 -5.09 12.87
C HIS A 63 20.16 -5.46 13.60
N GLY A 64 20.25 -6.72 14.03
CA GLY A 64 21.36 -7.23 14.83
C GLY A 64 21.18 -6.95 16.33
N ILE A 65 22.01 -7.60 17.15
CA ILE A 65 22.07 -7.32 18.60
C ILE A 65 22.52 -5.86 18.78
N ASP A 66 21.84 -5.13 19.66
CA ASP A 66 22.08 -3.70 19.92
C ASP A 66 22.07 -2.82 18.65
N ASN A 67 21.29 -3.20 17.64
CA ASN A 67 21.18 -2.51 16.36
C ASN A 67 22.53 -2.33 15.62
N ALA A 68 23.43 -3.31 15.75
CA ALA A 68 24.78 -3.24 15.17
C ALA A 68 24.85 -3.32 13.63
N LYS A 69 23.74 -3.65 12.95
CA LYS A 69 23.66 -3.72 11.48
C LYS A 69 22.79 -2.59 10.93
N LEU A 70 22.82 -2.41 9.60
CA LEU A 70 21.94 -1.48 8.91
C LEU A 70 20.47 -1.81 9.22
N PRO A 71 19.70 -0.87 9.82
CA PRO A 71 18.29 -1.06 10.11
C PRO A 71 17.49 -1.31 8.83
N TYR A 72 16.42 -2.10 8.96
CA TYR A 72 15.48 -2.28 7.85
C TYR A 72 14.60 -1.03 7.71
N ALA A 73 14.35 -0.62 6.47
CA ALA A 73 13.50 0.51 6.14
C ALA A 73 12.27 0.02 5.38
N TRP A 74 11.08 0.35 5.87
CA TRP A 74 9.83 -0.13 5.30
C TRP A 74 8.95 1.03 4.89
N PHE A 75 8.16 0.82 3.85
CA PHE A 75 7.10 1.75 3.47
C PHE A 75 5.88 0.99 2.97
N VAL A 76 4.73 1.27 3.57
CA VAL A 76 3.43 0.81 3.08
C VAL A 76 2.65 2.03 2.62
N SER A 77 2.09 1.97 1.42
CA SER A 77 1.41 3.10 0.81
C SER A 77 0.30 2.69 -0.12
N TYR A 78 -0.51 3.68 -0.48
CA TYR A 78 -1.38 3.63 -1.63
C TYR A 78 -1.29 4.95 -2.41
N ALA A 79 -1.66 4.89 -3.69
CA ALA A 79 -1.79 6.05 -4.56
C ALA A 79 -3.16 6.01 -5.25
N LYS A 80 -3.83 7.16 -5.32
CA LYS A 80 -5.11 7.34 -6.02
C LYS A 80 -5.11 8.63 -6.84
N THR A 81 -5.85 8.62 -7.94
CA THR A 81 -6.23 9.83 -8.68
C THR A 81 -7.75 9.88 -8.78
N ASP A 82 -8.31 10.95 -9.35
CA ASP A 82 -9.75 11.06 -9.60
C ASP A 82 -10.25 10.03 -10.62
N GLN A 83 -9.34 9.36 -11.33
CA GLN A 83 -9.64 8.34 -12.34
C GLN A 83 -8.91 7.03 -12.06
N GLY A 84 -9.59 5.91 -12.36
CA GLY A 84 -9.02 4.57 -12.25
C GLY A 84 -9.05 3.99 -10.83
N ALA A 85 -8.50 2.78 -10.71
CA ALA A 85 -8.43 2.08 -9.43
C ALA A 85 -7.18 2.50 -8.65
N PRO A 86 -7.27 2.65 -7.32
CA PRO A 86 -6.10 2.92 -6.48
C PRO A 86 -5.13 1.73 -6.48
N VAL A 87 -3.85 2.03 -6.30
CA VAL A 87 -2.77 1.03 -6.19
C VAL A 87 -2.21 1.04 -4.78
N ALA A 88 -1.96 -0.15 -4.21
CA ALA A 88 -1.29 -0.31 -2.92
C ALA A 88 0.10 -0.95 -3.10
N VAL A 89 1.07 -0.50 -2.32
CA VAL A 89 2.48 -0.94 -2.38
C VAL A 89 3.01 -1.17 -0.97
N ALA A 90 3.81 -2.22 -0.78
CA ALA A 90 4.61 -2.46 0.41
C ALA A 90 6.05 -2.81 0.03
N VAL A 91 7.04 -2.15 0.64
CA VAL A 91 8.48 -2.35 0.40
C VAL A 91 9.27 -2.46 1.71
N VAL A 92 10.45 -3.08 1.61
CA VAL A 92 11.33 -3.55 2.69
C VAL A 92 12.80 -3.29 2.35
#